data_AF-A0A1V0HL20-F1
#
_entry.id   AF-A0A1V0HL20-F1
#
_cell.length_a   1.000
_cell.length_b   1.000
_cell.length_c   1.000
_cell.angle_alpha   90.00
_cell.angle_beta   90.00
_cell.angle_gamma   90.00
#
_symmetry.space_group_name_H-M   'P 1'
#
loop_
_entity.id
_entity.type
_entity.pdbx_description
1 polymer ?
#
loop_
_entity_poly.entity_id
_entity_poly.type
_entity_poly.pdbx_seq_one_letter_code
_entity_poly.pdbx_strand_id
1 'polypeptide(L)'
;MIRFCMIFPGQGSQSVGMLSELSKRYPEVQETFWESSNILGYDLWKTTQKRIVGKLEKTSIVQPAILSSSIAILRVWKKIGGGMPGIMAGHSLGEYSALVSSEVIDFKTAVRLVELRGKLMEESVRYTNGEMYAVIGLNVRKVSRLCEEISKSYTKTVSIASFNSDRQVVVSGQTECVRKVADLCKKYGAKLVQKLSIGVPSHCALMKPAAQKFKKIIEKVGFKIPKIAVVNNVDATIEYSPNKIKESLIKQMYSPVKWKKTIDLISEKGYICFLEIGPGSVLTKLNRRILGKRCDSFAVNDIDSIRSSLIKIKGG
;
A
#
# COMPACT_ATOMS: atom_id res chain seq x y z
N MET A 1 -2.81 12.34 25.79
CA MET A 1 -2.33 11.95 24.44
C MET A 1 -3.21 10.82 23.91
N ILE A 2 -3.82 10.99 22.74
CA ILE A 2 -4.74 9.99 22.17
C ILE A 2 -3.92 8.81 21.62
N ARG A 3 -4.40 7.57 21.82
CA ARG A 3 -3.82 6.39 21.17
C ARG A 3 -4.15 6.43 19.67
N PHE A 4 -3.12 6.47 18.83
CA PHE A 4 -3.29 6.54 17.38
C PHE A 4 -2.49 5.45 16.65
N CYS A 5 -2.89 5.20 15.41
CA CYS A 5 -2.26 4.30 14.46
C CYS A 5 -1.69 5.12 13.29
N MET A 6 -0.51 4.74 12.80
CA MET A 6 -0.05 5.19 11.48
C MET A 6 -0.36 4.15 10.43
N ILE A 7 -1.00 4.59 9.35
CA ILE A 7 -1.27 3.77 8.18
C ILE A 7 -0.48 4.30 6.98
N PHE A 8 0.02 3.40 6.14
CA PHE A 8 0.89 3.77 5.01
C PHE A 8 0.24 3.39 3.68
N PRO A 9 0.10 4.32 2.73
CA PRO A 9 -0.55 4.05 1.46
C PRO A 9 0.30 3.18 0.53
N GLY A 10 -0.38 2.53 -0.41
CA GLY A 10 0.23 1.77 -1.50
C GLY A 10 0.04 2.44 -2.86
N GLN A 11 0.30 1.67 -3.93
CA GLN A 11 0.12 2.10 -5.31
C GLN A 11 -1.31 2.60 -5.58
N GLY A 12 -1.42 3.66 -6.37
CA GLY A 12 -2.65 4.41 -6.62
C GLY A 12 -2.76 5.72 -5.82
N SER A 13 -1.85 5.94 -4.86
CA SER A 13 -1.84 7.15 -4.03
C SER A 13 -0.81 8.19 -4.48
N GLN A 14 0.07 7.82 -5.42
CA GLN A 14 1.04 8.73 -6.03
C GLN A 14 0.36 9.78 -6.92
N SER A 15 0.97 10.95 -7.01
CA SER A 15 0.65 11.97 -8.01
C SER A 15 1.92 12.70 -8.44
N VAL A 16 1.91 13.26 -9.65
CA VAL A 16 2.96 14.20 -10.05
C VAL A 16 2.92 15.41 -9.12
N GLY A 17 4.08 15.86 -8.65
CA GLY A 17 4.20 16.98 -7.71
C GLY A 17 3.90 16.63 -6.26
N MET A 18 3.75 15.35 -5.91
CA MET A 18 3.54 14.96 -4.50
C MET A 18 4.66 15.49 -3.60
N LEU A 19 4.28 15.97 -2.41
CA LEU A 19 5.17 16.56 -1.39
C LEU A 19 5.90 17.84 -1.82
N SER A 20 5.59 18.46 -2.96
CA SER A 20 6.26 19.69 -3.42
C SER A 20 6.19 20.82 -2.38
N GLU A 21 5.00 21.13 -1.87
CA GLU A 21 4.80 22.17 -0.86
C GLU A 21 5.47 21.84 0.47
N LEU A 22 5.42 20.56 0.88
CA LEU A 22 6.09 20.11 2.09
C LEU A 22 7.61 20.27 1.98
N SER A 23 8.17 20.00 0.80
CA SER A 23 9.61 20.13 0.54
C SER A 23 10.14 21.56 0.59
N LYS A 24 9.29 22.58 0.39
CA LYS A 24 9.67 23.99 0.51
C LYS A 24 9.96 24.39 1.95
N ARG A 25 9.37 23.68 2.91
CA ARG A 25 9.45 24.01 4.33
C ARG A 25 10.34 23.06 5.13
N TYR A 26 10.39 21.80 4.72
CA TYR A 26 11.09 20.77 5.46
C TYR A 26 12.16 20.09 4.57
N PRO A 27 13.46 20.34 4.83
CA PRO A 27 14.55 19.77 4.05
C PRO A 27 14.58 18.23 4.11
N GLU A 28 14.03 17.62 5.17
CA GLU A 28 13.95 16.17 5.35
C GLU A 28 13.27 15.48 4.16
N VAL A 29 12.37 16.18 3.45
CA VAL A 29 11.75 15.67 2.22
C VAL A 29 12.79 15.50 1.13
N GLN A 30 13.54 16.56 0.79
CA GLN A 30 14.56 16.52 -0.25
C GLN A 30 15.69 15.54 0.11
N GLU A 31 16.14 15.56 1.37
CA GLU A 31 17.18 14.66 1.86
C GLU A 31 16.80 13.18 1.72
N THR A 32 15.54 12.83 2.04
CA THR A 32 15.04 11.46 1.91
C THR A 32 15.00 11.01 0.45
N PHE A 33 14.56 11.88 -0.46
CA PHE A 33 14.55 11.56 -1.88
C PHE A 33 15.96 11.53 -2.48
N TRP A 34 16.88 12.34 -1.99
CA TRP A 34 18.30 12.30 -2.37
C TRP A 34 18.94 10.97 -1.96
N GLU A 35 18.71 10.52 -0.72
CA GLU A 35 19.16 9.21 -0.23
C GLU A 35 18.63 8.08 -1.13
N SER A 36 17.33 8.06 -1.43
CA SER A 36 16.74 7.10 -2.37
C SER A 36 17.34 7.19 -3.76
N SER A 37 17.59 8.39 -4.28
CA SER A 37 18.15 8.60 -5.61
C SER A 37 19.56 8.01 -5.73
N ASN A 38 20.39 8.21 -4.71
CA ASN A 38 21.73 7.61 -4.64
C ASN A 38 21.69 6.08 -4.61
N ILE A 39 20.70 5.51 -3.94
CA ILE A 39 20.52 4.04 -3.88
C ILE A 39 20.07 3.48 -5.22
N LEU A 40 19.19 4.20 -5.92
CA LEU A 40 18.55 3.78 -7.17
C LEU A 40 19.41 4.07 -8.41
N GLY A 41 20.37 4.99 -8.32
CA GLY A 41 21.20 5.43 -9.44
C GLY A 41 20.48 6.37 -10.42
N TYR A 42 19.34 6.95 -10.03
CA TYR A 42 18.63 7.97 -10.80
C TYR A 42 17.91 8.95 -9.89
N ASP A 43 17.63 10.15 -10.40
CA ASP A 43 16.91 11.19 -9.67
C ASP A 43 15.42 10.83 -9.50
N LEU A 44 15.09 10.29 -8.33
CA LEU A 44 13.74 9.91 -7.96
C LEU A 44 12.87 11.16 -7.71
N TRP A 45 13.41 12.21 -7.10
CA TRP A 45 12.66 13.45 -6.84
C TRP A 45 12.15 14.04 -8.15
N LYS A 46 13.03 14.32 -9.12
CA LYS A 46 12.67 14.83 -10.44
C LYS A 46 11.64 13.95 -11.15
N THR A 47 11.73 12.63 -10.96
CA THR A 47 10.76 11.68 -11.51
C THR A 47 9.36 11.85 -10.90
N THR A 48 9.26 12.21 -9.62
CA THR A 48 7.98 12.49 -8.96
C THR A 48 7.44 13.89 -9.23
N GLN A 49 8.31 14.86 -9.52
CA GLN A 49 7.91 16.25 -9.73
C GLN A 49 7.53 16.57 -11.18
N LYS A 50 8.13 15.89 -12.16
CA LYS A 50 7.87 16.13 -13.59
C LYS A 50 6.91 15.10 -14.15
N ARG A 51 5.96 15.54 -14.98
CA ARG A 51 5.10 14.65 -15.76
C ARG A 51 5.90 14.02 -16.90
N ILE A 52 6.59 12.92 -16.59
CA ILE A 52 7.24 12.08 -17.60
C ILE A 52 6.28 10.93 -17.91
N VAL A 53 5.73 10.93 -19.12
CA VAL A 53 4.68 9.98 -19.55
C VAL A 53 5.12 8.54 -19.28
N GLY A 54 4.27 7.78 -18.59
CA GLY A 54 4.50 6.36 -18.34
C GLY A 54 5.54 6.04 -17.25
N LYS A 55 6.22 7.04 -16.67
CA LYS A 55 7.31 6.78 -15.71
C LYS A 55 6.81 6.50 -14.29
N LEU A 56 5.82 7.25 -13.79
CA LEU A 56 5.20 7.00 -12.47
C LEU A 56 4.15 5.88 -12.51
N GLU A 57 3.84 5.37 -13.70
CA GLU A 57 2.99 4.20 -13.92
C GLU A 57 3.79 2.89 -13.85
N LYS A 58 5.12 2.95 -14.04
CA LYS A 58 6.02 1.81 -13.84
C LYS A 58 6.04 1.43 -12.36
N THR A 59 5.70 0.18 -12.08
CA THR A 59 5.67 -0.41 -10.74
C THR A 59 7.06 -0.35 -10.08
N SER A 60 8.13 -0.58 -10.84
CA SER A 60 9.52 -0.48 -10.36
C SER A 60 9.94 0.94 -9.92
N ILE A 61 9.26 1.98 -10.40
CA ILE A 61 9.54 3.38 -10.07
C ILE A 61 8.60 3.89 -8.98
N VAL A 62 7.31 3.61 -9.11
CA VAL A 62 6.29 4.11 -8.19
C VAL A 62 6.44 3.52 -6.79
N GLN A 63 6.96 2.29 -6.68
CA GLN A 63 7.13 1.66 -5.38
C GLN A 63 8.18 2.39 -4.51
N PRO A 64 9.43 2.61 -4.98
CA PRO A 64 10.38 3.48 -4.29
C PRO A 64 9.86 4.90 -4.04
N ALA A 65 9.09 5.48 -4.97
CA ALA A 65 8.54 6.83 -4.84
C ALA A 65 7.58 6.96 -3.65
N ILE A 66 6.64 6.01 -3.49
CA ILE A 66 5.67 6.01 -2.39
C ILE A 66 6.36 5.71 -1.05
N LEU A 67 7.30 4.75 -1.03
CA LEU A 67 8.10 4.46 0.17
C LEU A 67 8.84 5.72 0.62
N SER A 68 9.58 6.37 -0.28
CA SER A 68 10.36 7.59 0.01
C SER A 68 9.47 8.73 0.51
N SER A 69 8.29 8.91 -0.11
CA SER A 69 7.32 9.92 0.32
C SER A 69 6.82 9.66 1.75
N SER A 70 6.47 8.40 2.04
CA SER A 70 5.97 8.01 3.36
C SER A 70 7.04 8.21 4.45
N ILE A 71 8.29 7.83 4.16
CA ILE A 71 9.40 8.00 5.11
C ILE A 71 9.82 9.46 5.25
N ALA A 72 9.75 10.27 4.18
CA ALA A 72 9.96 11.70 4.25
C ALA A 72 8.95 12.37 5.20
N ILE A 73 7.65 12.08 5.04
CA ILE A 73 6.60 12.60 5.92
C ILE A 73 6.84 12.14 7.37
N LEU A 74 7.21 10.87 7.59
CA LEU A 74 7.53 10.38 8.93
C LEU A 74 8.73 11.10 9.56
N ARG A 75 9.78 11.39 8.79
CA ARG A 75 10.95 12.15 9.26
C ARG A 75 10.55 13.56 9.67
N VAL A 76 9.74 14.24 8.85
CA VAL A 76 9.15 15.55 9.18
C VAL A 76 8.31 15.46 10.46
N TRP A 77 7.41 14.47 10.56
CA TRP A 77 6.56 14.25 11.72
C TRP A 77 7.38 14.08 13.01
N LYS A 78 8.44 13.28 12.98
CA LYS A 78 9.36 13.11 14.12
C LYS A 78 10.08 14.42 14.47
N LYS A 79 10.60 15.13 13.46
CA LYS A 79 11.36 16.38 13.63
C LYS A 79 10.57 17.44 14.42
N ILE A 80 9.29 17.58 14.12
CA ILE A 80 8.42 18.59 14.73
C ILE A 80 7.78 18.12 16.05
N GLY A 81 8.29 17.04 16.64
CA GLY A 81 7.85 16.52 17.94
C GLY A 81 6.57 15.69 17.89
N GLY A 82 6.27 15.08 16.74
CA GLY A 82 5.21 14.08 16.62
C GLY A 82 5.57 12.79 17.36
N GLY A 83 4.63 12.26 18.13
CA GLY A 83 4.80 10.99 18.84
C GLY A 83 4.84 9.79 17.90
N MET A 84 5.20 8.62 18.42
CA MET A 84 5.08 7.35 17.69
C MET A 84 3.72 6.69 17.95
N PRO A 85 3.12 6.00 16.95
CA PRO A 85 1.84 5.33 17.11
C PRO A 85 2.00 4.08 17.99
N GLY A 86 0.88 3.59 18.53
CA GLY A 86 0.89 2.32 19.26
C GLY A 86 0.79 1.08 18.36
N ILE A 87 0.43 1.26 17.08
CA ILE A 87 0.34 0.20 16.07
C ILE A 87 0.44 0.80 14.67
N MET A 88 0.96 0.02 13.72
CA MET A 88 1.09 0.41 12.32
C MET A 88 0.46 -0.63 11.38
N ALA A 89 0.08 -0.19 10.20
CA ALA A 89 -0.24 -1.06 9.07
C ALA A 89 0.03 -0.33 7.77
N GLY A 90 0.23 -1.02 6.67
CA GLY A 90 0.29 -0.36 5.39
C GLY A 90 -0.35 -1.18 4.30
N HIS A 91 -0.88 -0.53 3.28
CA HIS A 91 -1.63 -1.20 2.22
C HIS A 91 -0.70 -1.62 1.09
N SER A 92 -0.58 -2.93 0.87
CA SER A 92 0.34 -3.53 -0.10
C SER A 92 1.78 -3.05 0.13
N LEU A 93 2.31 -2.21 -0.76
CA LEU A 93 3.60 -1.56 -0.59
C LEU A 93 3.72 -0.80 0.74
N GLY A 94 2.64 -0.19 1.23
CA GLY A 94 2.66 0.51 2.51
C GLY A 94 3.19 -0.36 3.66
N GLU A 95 3.06 -1.69 3.59
CA GLU A 95 3.61 -2.61 4.59
C GLU A 95 5.14 -2.46 4.72
N TYR A 96 5.86 -2.22 3.62
CA TYR A 96 7.30 -1.93 3.66
C TYR A 96 7.60 -0.59 4.35
N SER A 97 6.77 0.43 4.10
CA SER A 97 6.86 1.72 4.81
C SER A 97 6.65 1.55 6.32
N ALA A 98 5.67 0.74 6.72
CA ALA A 98 5.41 0.40 8.13
C ALA A 98 6.59 -0.37 8.75
N LEU A 99 7.21 -1.29 8.02
CA LEU A 99 8.37 -2.07 8.48
C LEU A 99 9.64 -1.20 8.63
N VAL A 100 9.86 -0.23 7.75
CA VAL A 100 10.92 0.78 7.95
C VAL A 100 10.61 1.65 9.17
N SER A 101 9.36 2.09 9.31
CA SER A 101 8.91 2.97 10.40
C SER A 101 8.99 2.32 11.79
N SER A 102 8.84 0.99 11.84
CA SER A 102 8.98 0.15 13.03
C SER A 102 10.38 -0.45 13.21
N GLU A 103 11.34 -0.02 12.40
CA GLU A 103 12.76 -0.40 12.43
C GLU A 103 13.05 -1.90 12.19
N VAL A 104 12.13 -2.60 11.54
CA VAL A 104 12.34 -4.00 11.11
C VAL A 104 13.39 -4.10 10.02
N ILE A 105 13.39 -3.15 9.09
CA ILE A 105 14.39 -3.01 8.02
C ILE A 105 14.82 -1.55 7.91
N ASP A 106 16.07 -1.31 7.53
CA ASP A 106 16.53 0.04 7.26
C ASP A 106 15.98 0.57 5.93
N PHE A 107 15.97 1.90 5.79
CA PHE A 107 15.42 2.59 4.62
C PHE A 107 16.16 2.22 3.33
N LYS A 108 17.50 2.13 3.36
CA LYS A 108 18.32 1.82 2.19
C LYS A 108 17.99 0.43 1.64
N THR A 109 17.91 -0.55 2.52
CA THR A 109 17.52 -1.92 2.21
C THR A 109 16.09 -1.96 1.67
N ALA A 110 15.15 -1.23 2.28
CA ALA A 110 13.77 -1.17 1.84
C ALA A 110 13.64 -0.58 0.43
N VAL A 111 14.35 0.50 0.10
CA VAL A 111 14.35 1.11 -1.25
C VAL A 111 14.79 0.09 -2.31
N ARG A 112 15.88 -0.65 -2.06
CA ARG A 112 16.35 -1.73 -2.95
C ARG A 112 15.33 -2.85 -3.09
N LEU A 113 14.73 -3.27 -1.97
CA LEU A 113 13.74 -4.35 -1.97
C LEU A 113 12.48 -3.97 -2.74
N VAL A 114 11.94 -2.75 -2.57
CA VAL A 114 10.70 -2.36 -3.26
C VAL A 114 10.92 -2.05 -4.73
N GLU A 115 12.12 -1.57 -5.12
CA GLU A 115 12.49 -1.45 -6.53
C GLU A 115 12.57 -2.85 -7.18
N LEU A 116 13.28 -3.79 -6.55
CA LEU A 116 13.37 -5.17 -6.99
C LEU A 116 11.98 -5.83 -7.07
N ARG A 117 11.16 -5.66 -6.03
CA ARG A 117 9.77 -6.17 -6.00
C ARG A 117 9.01 -5.68 -7.22
N GLY A 118 9.08 -4.39 -7.51
CA GLY A 118 8.41 -3.81 -8.68
C GLY A 118 8.94 -4.36 -10.00
N LYS A 119 10.27 -4.50 -10.16
CA LYS A 119 10.89 -5.10 -11.36
C LYS A 119 10.43 -6.56 -11.58
N LEU A 120 10.44 -7.38 -10.52
CA LEU A 120 10.01 -8.78 -10.59
C LEU A 120 8.52 -8.91 -10.90
N MET A 121 7.69 -8.03 -10.32
CA MET A 121 6.27 -7.94 -10.61
C MET A 121 6.01 -7.63 -12.08
N GLU A 122 6.68 -6.62 -12.65
CA GLU A 122 6.61 -6.28 -14.08
C GLU A 122 7.08 -7.44 -14.97
N GLU A 123 8.20 -8.08 -14.61
CA GLU A 123 8.75 -9.21 -15.36
C GLU A 123 7.78 -10.40 -15.42
N SER A 124 7.12 -10.71 -14.31
CA SER A 124 6.22 -11.87 -14.21
C SER A 124 5.01 -11.83 -15.13
N VAL A 125 4.67 -10.65 -15.65
CA VAL A 125 3.51 -10.43 -16.53
C VAL A 125 3.91 -9.88 -17.90
N ARG A 126 5.21 -9.88 -18.23
CA ARG A 126 5.71 -9.40 -19.53
C ARG A 126 5.00 -10.05 -20.72
N TYR A 127 4.69 -11.34 -20.61
CA TYR A 127 4.03 -12.13 -21.65
C TYR A 127 2.57 -12.46 -21.30
N THR A 128 2.00 -11.80 -20.28
CA THR A 128 0.63 -12.05 -19.82
C THR A 128 -0.05 -10.73 -19.53
N ASN A 129 -0.96 -10.34 -20.43
CA ASN A 129 -1.77 -9.15 -20.22
C ASN A 129 -2.65 -9.33 -18.97
N GLY A 130 -2.56 -8.37 -18.05
CA GLY A 130 -3.39 -8.33 -16.86
C GLY A 130 -3.88 -6.93 -16.54
N GLU A 131 -4.99 -6.87 -15.81
CA GLU A 131 -5.62 -5.63 -15.41
C GLU A 131 -6.08 -5.71 -13.95
N MET A 132 -6.33 -4.55 -13.35
CA MET A 132 -6.96 -4.45 -12.04
C MET A 132 -8.14 -3.48 -12.10
N TYR A 133 -9.24 -3.84 -11.45
CA TYR A 133 -10.46 -3.02 -11.39
C TYR A 133 -10.92 -2.85 -9.94
N ALA A 134 -11.21 -1.62 -9.54
CA ALA A 134 -11.95 -1.37 -8.32
C ALA A 134 -13.45 -1.59 -8.57
N VAL A 135 -14.09 -2.38 -7.71
CA VAL A 135 -15.54 -2.63 -7.70
C VAL A 135 -16.10 -2.07 -6.40
N ILE A 136 -17.01 -1.11 -6.52
CA ILE A 136 -17.65 -0.40 -5.40
C ILE A 136 -19.15 -0.60 -5.45
N GLY A 137 -19.77 -0.83 -4.30
CA GLY A 137 -21.22 -0.92 -4.13
C GLY A 137 -21.78 -2.33 -4.26
N LEU A 138 -21.00 -3.33 -4.67
CA LEU A 138 -21.45 -4.72 -4.73
C LEU A 138 -20.95 -5.52 -3.52
N ASN A 139 -21.75 -6.47 -3.04
CA ASN A 139 -21.37 -7.33 -1.91
C ASN A 139 -20.13 -8.17 -2.27
N VAL A 140 -19.15 -8.17 -1.38
CA VAL A 140 -17.86 -8.87 -1.57
C VAL A 140 -18.01 -10.36 -1.85
N ARG A 141 -18.97 -11.06 -1.23
CA ARG A 141 -19.23 -12.49 -1.48
C ARG A 141 -19.70 -12.73 -2.91
N LYS A 142 -20.50 -11.82 -3.47
CA LYS A 142 -20.94 -11.90 -4.88
C LYS A 142 -19.75 -11.72 -5.82
N VAL A 143 -18.86 -10.75 -5.56
CA VAL A 143 -17.65 -10.56 -6.38
C VAL A 143 -16.71 -11.76 -6.31
N SER A 144 -16.54 -12.36 -5.12
CA SER A 144 -15.72 -13.58 -4.96
C SER A 144 -16.23 -14.73 -5.81
N ARG A 145 -17.54 -15.01 -5.73
CA ARG A 145 -18.19 -16.06 -6.53
C ARG A 145 -18.00 -15.82 -8.04
N LEU A 146 -18.17 -14.58 -8.50
CA LEU A 146 -17.95 -14.24 -9.91
C LEU A 146 -16.48 -14.48 -10.33
N CYS A 147 -15.51 -14.13 -9.48
CA CYS A 147 -14.11 -14.44 -9.78
C CYS A 147 -13.87 -15.95 -9.87
N GLU A 148 -14.42 -16.74 -8.94
CA GLU A 148 -14.27 -18.20 -8.93
C GLU A 148 -14.92 -18.85 -10.16
N GLU A 149 -16.15 -18.45 -10.50
CA GLU A 149 -16.87 -18.92 -11.69
C GLU A 149 -16.08 -18.60 -12.97
N ILE A 150 -15.68 -17.34 -13.17
CA ILE A 150 -14.93 -16.92 -14.36
C ILE A 150 -13.55 -17.57 -14.43
N SER A 151 -12.85 -17.68 -13.31
CA SER A 151 -11.52 -18.31 -13.29
C SER A 151 -11.59 -19.77 -13.71
N LYS A 152 -12.62 -20.51 -13.27
CA LYS A 152 -12.87 -21.89 -13.68
C LYS A 152 -13.29 -22.00 -15.15
N SER A 153 -14.28 -21.21 -15.59
CA SER A 153 -14.81 -21.30 -16.96
C SER A 153 -13.80 -20.94 -18.04
N TYR A 154 -12.88 -20.01 -17.75
CA TYR A 154 -11.86 -19.58 -18.71
C TYR A 154 -10.53 -20.33 -18.55
N THR A 155 -10.40 -21.18 -17.52
CA THR A 155 -9.13 -21.83 -17.13
C THR A 155 -7.99 -20.80 -17.00
N LYS A 156 -8.31 -19.63 -16.44
CA LYS A 156 -7.44 -18.44 -16.39
C LYS A 156 -7.54 -17.76 -15.03
N THR A 157 -6.56 -16.95 -14.69
CA THR A 157 -6.47 -16.33 -13.35
C THR A 157 -7.35 -15.07 -13.28
N VAL A 158 -8.30 -15.05 -12.34
CA VAL A 158 -8.92 -13.84 -11.81
C VAL A 158 -9.31 -14.04 -10.35
N SER A 159 -9.06 -13.05 -9.51
CA SER A 159 -9.35 -13.12 -8.07
C SER A 159 -9.50 -11.72 -7.48
N ILE A 160 -10.04 -11.65 -6.27
CA ILE A 160 -9.98 -10.41 -5.49
C ILE A 160 -8.53 -10.21 -5.03
N ALA A 161 -7.94 -9.07 -5.39
CA ALA A 161 -6.63 -8.62 -4.95
C ALA A 161 -6.67 -7.86 -3.62
N SER A 162 -7.76 -7.15 -3.33
CA SER A 162 -7.87 -6.37 -2.09
C SER A 162 -9.30 -6.37 -1.55
N PHE A 163 -9.44 -6.74 -0.28
CA PHE A 163 -10.66 -6.64 0.51
C PHE A 163 -10.65 -5.29 1.28
N ASN A 164 -11.02 -4.21 0.60
CA ASN A 164 -10.91 -2.85 1.15
C ASN A 164 -12.09 -2.49 2.07
N SER A 165 -13.30 -2.98 1.81
CA SER A 165 -14.46 -2.95 2.71
C SER A 165 -15.50 -3.98 2.24
N ASP A 166 -16.61 -4.15 2.97
CA ASP A 166 -17.67 -5.13 2.62
C ASP A 166 -18.32 -4.87 1.24
N ARG A 167 -18.21 -3.63 0.73
CA ARG A 167 -18.73 -3.21 -0.58
C ARG A 167 -17.68 -2.50 -1.43
N GLN A 168 -16.39 -2.70 -1.16
CA GLN A 168 -15.32 -2.19 -2.01
C GLN A 168 -14.18 -3.20 -2.07
N VAL A 169 -13.93 -3.71 -3.27
CA VAL A 169 -12.83 -4.64 -3.54
C VAL A 169 -12.05 -4.22 -4.77
N VAL A 170 -10.87 -4.80 -4.94
CA VAL A 170 -10.13 -4.74 -6.20
C VAL A 170 -10.04 -6.14 -6.76
N VAL A 171 -10.37 -6.31 -8.03
CA VAL A 171 -10.24 -7.56 -8.80
C VAL A 171 -8.98 -7.46 -9.66
N SER A 172 -8.25 -8.57 -9.78
CA SER A 172 -6.95 -8.66 -10.45
C SER A 172 -6.77 -10.01 -11.14
N GLY A 173 -6.09 -10.02 -12.28
CA GLY A 173 -5.84 -11.23 -13.06
C GLY A 173 -5.62 -10.93 -14.53
N GLN A 174 -5.85 -11.94 -15.38
CA GLN A 174 -5.75 -11.82 -16.83
C GLN A 174 -6.85 -10.91 -17.37
N THR A 175 -6.48 -10.08 -18.35
CA THR A 175 -7.33 -8.98 -18.88
C THR A 175 -8.75 -9.42 -19.22
N GLU A 176 -8.91 -10.51 -19.97
CA GLU A 176 -10.22 -11.02 -20.39
C GLU A 176 -11.13 -11.41 -19.21
N CYS A 177 -10.57 -12.10 -18.21
CA CYS A 177 -11.31 -12.56 -17.04
C CYS A 177 -11.69 -11.39 -16.14
N VAL A 178 -10.76 -10.46 -15.92
CA VAL A 178 -11.00 -9.26 -15.12
C VAL A 178 -12.08 -8.39 -15.76
N ARG A 179 -12.04 -8.17 -17.08
CA ARG A 179 -13.07 -7.43 -17.81
C ARG A 179 -14.43 -8.13 -17.71
N LYS A 180 -14.47 -9.45 -17.86
CA LYS A 180 -15.72 -10.21 -17.71
C LYS A 180 -16.32 -10.09 -16.30
N VAL A 181 -15.49 -10.20 -15.26
CA VAL A 181 -15.94 -9.97 -13.87
C VAL A 181 -16.41 -8.53 -13.69
N ALA A 182 -15.70 -7.55 -14.24
CA ALA A 182 -16.06 -6.14 -14.18
C ALA A 182 -17.43 -5.86 -14.82
N ASP A 183 -17.69 -6.42 -16.01
CA ASP A 183 -18.97 -6.27 -16.72
C ASP A 183 -20.12 -6.93 -15.97
N LEU A 184 -19.90 -8.14 -15.42
CA LEU A 184 -20.89 -8.80 -14.57
C LEU A 184 -21.16 -8.00 -13.29
N CYS A 185 -20.14 -7.43 -12.67
CA CYS A 185 -20.32 -6.57 -11.50
C CYS A 185 -21.20 -5.35 -11.82
N LYS A 186 -20.99 -4.70 -12.97
CA LYS A 186 -21.87 -3.60 -13.44
C LYS A 186 -23.31 -4.10 -13.63
N LYS A 187 -23.49 -5.23 -14.33
CA LYS A 187 -24.82 -5.83 -14.56
C LYS A 187 -25.54 -6.18 -13.26
N TYR A 188 -24.81 -6.60 -12.22
CA TYR A 188 -25.37 -6.91 -10.90
C TYR A 188 -25.47 -5.70 -9.95
N GLY A 189 -25.37 -4.48 -10.47
CA GLY A 189 -25.65 -3.26 -9.69
C GLY A 189 -24.48 -2.73 -8.86
N ALA A 190 -23.23 -3.03 -9.23
CA ALA A 190 -22.09 -2.30 -8.68
C ALA A 190 -22.22 -0.81 -9.00
N LYS A 191 -22.11 0.05 -7.97
CA LYS A 191 -22.19 1.51 -8.09
C LYS A 191 -21.08 2.09 -8.97
N LEU A 192 -19.87 1.55 -8.87
CA LEU A 192 -18.74 1.95 -9.71
C LEU A 192 -17.86 0.75 -9.98
N VAL A 193 -17.43 0.62 -11.23
CA VAL A 193 -16.44 -0.36 -11.67
C VAL A 193 -15.40 0.37 -12.52
N GLN A 194 -14.20 0.57 -11.96
CA GLN A 194 -13.18 1.47 -12.48
C GLN A 194 -11.88 0.71 -12.74
N LYS A 195 -11.35 0.79 -13.97
CA LYS A 195 -10.00 0.31 -14.27
C LYS A 195 -8.98 1.13 -13.49
N LEU A 196 -8.06 0.47 -12.82
CA LEU A 196 -6.95 1.11 -12.12
C LEU A 196 -5.78 1.33 -13.06
N SER A 197 -5.13 2.49 -12.97
CA SER A 197 -3.90 2.81 -13.70
C SER A 197 -2.67 2.14 -13.04
N ILE A 198 -2.73 0.83 -12.86
CA ILE A 198 -1.67 -0.01 -12.29
C ILE A 198 -1.25 -1.01 -13.37
N GLY A 199 0.03 -0.98 -13.74
CA GLY A 199 0.55 -1.78 -14.87
C GLY A 199 0.72 -3.28 -14.62
N VAL A 200 0.42 -3.78 -13.40
CA VAL A 200 0.62 -5.18 -13.03
C VAL A 200 -0.61 -5.73 -12.27
N PRO A 201 -1.14 -6.92 -12.63
CA PRO A 201 -2.18 -7.62 -11.87
C PRO A 201 -1.64 -8.18 -10.54
N SER A 202 -1.43 -7.30 -9.57
CA SER A 202 -0.89 -7.65 -8.25
C SER A 202 -1.85 -8.49 -7.40
N HIS A 203 -1.33 -9.14 -6.36
CA HIS A 203 -2.11 -9.88 -5.34
C HIS A 203 -2.99 -11.01 -5.90
N CYS A 204 -2.54 -11.66 -6.97
CA CYS A 204 -3.17 -12.84 -7.54
C CYS A 204 -2.12 -13.89 -7.92
N ALA A 205 -2.58 -15.08 -8.36
CA ALA A 205 -1.71 -16.20 -8.67
C ALA A 205 -0.65 -15.90 -9.75
N LEU A 206 -0.87 -14.91 -10.63
CA LEU A 206 0.11 -14.47 -11.63
C LEU A 206 1.40 -13.94 -11.01
N MET A 207 1.39 -13.53 -9.74
CA MET A 207 2.56 -13.01 -9.03
C MET A 207 3.42 -14.10 -8.38
N LYS A 208 3.01 -15.38 -8.41
CA LYS A 208 3.80 -16.48 -7.81
C LYS A 208 5.25 -16.57 -8.36
N PRO A 209 5.51 -16.43 -9.67
CA PRO A 209 6.88 -16.43 -10.19
C PRO A 209 7.72 -15.26 -9.64
N ALA A 210 7.14 -14.06 -9.56
CA ALA A 210 7.80 -12.90 -8.95
C ALA A 210 8.12 -13.17 -7.47
N ALA A 211 7.17 -13.73 -6.72
CA ALA A 211 7.35 -14.05 -5.31
C ALA A 211 8.45 -15.09 -5.06
N GLN A 212 8.58 -16.10 -5.92
CA GLN A 212 9.67 -17.10 -5.83
C GLN A 212 11.05 -16.48 -6.08
N LYS A 213 11.17 -15.57 -7.06
CA LYS A 213 12.41 -14.82 -7.29
C LYS A 213 12.72 -13.87 -6.13
N PHE A 214 11.69 -13.18 -5.61
CA PHE A 214 11.82 -12.26 -4.50
C PHE A 214 12.26 -12.96 -3.20
N LYS A 215 11.71 -14.16 -2.93
CA LYS A 215 12.07 -15.03 -1.81
C LYS A 215 13.59 -15.22 -1.69
N LYS A 216 14.25 -15.57 -2.80
CA LYS A 216 15.72 -15.82 -2.84
C LYS A 216 16.56 -14.64 -2.36
N ILE A 217 16.04 -13.42 -2.49
CA ILE A 217 16.73 -12.19 -2.10
C ILE A 217 16.33 -11.77 -0.68
N ILE A 218 15.02 -11.70 -0.38
CA ILE A 218 14.55 -11.23 0.92
C ILE A 218 14.97 -12.13 2.08
N GLU A 219 15.16 -13.44 1.84
CA GLU A 219 15.69 -14.36 2.86
C GLU A 219 17.09 -13.96 3.35
N LYS A 220 17.92 -13.38 2.47
CA LYS A 220 19.29 -12.94 2.76
C LYS A 220 19.36 -11.58 3.46
N VAL A 221 18.24 -10.86 3.56
CA VAL A 221 18.19 -9.53 4.17
C VAL A 221 18.05 -9.65 5.70
N GLY A 222 18.81 -8.85 6.45
CA GLY A 222 18.65 -8.76 7.91
C GLY A 222 17.33 -8.08 8.28
N PHE A 223 16.43 -8.79 8.96
CA PHE A 223 15.20 -8.25 9.54
C PHE A 223 15.33 -8.26 11.07
N LYS A 224 14.89 -7.19 11.72
CA LYS A 224 14.86 -7.05 13.18
C LYS A 224 13.45 -7.29 13.72
N ILE A 225 13.34 -7.49 15.03
CA ILE A 225 12.04 -7.51 15.71
C ILE A 225 11.44 -6.09 15.64
N PRO A 226 10.15 -5.94 15.30
CA PRO A 226 9.51 -4.63 15.21
C PRO A 226 9.46 -3.94 16.57
N LYS A 227 9.89 -2.67 16.64
CA LYS A 227 9.73 -1.83 17.84
C LYS A 227 8.28 -1.41 18.08
N ILE A 228 7.48 -1.37 17.02
CA ILE A 228 6.05 -1.05 17.04
C ILE A 228 5.34 -2.13 16.23
N ALA A 229 4.27 -2.68 16.78
CA ALA A 229 3.49 -3.73 16.12
C ALA A 229 3.05 -3.31 14.70
N VAL A 230 3.25 -4.20 13.73
CA VAL A 230 2.79 -4.03 12.34
C VAL A 230 1.78 -5.12 12.01
N VAL A 231 0.58 -4.73 11.57
CA VAL A 231 -0.41 -5.69 11.08
C VAL A 231 -0.12 -6.01 9.62
N ASN A 232 0.19 -7.27 9.32
CA ASN A 232 0.45 -7.72 7.95
C ASN A 232 -0.85 -7.76 7.13
N ASN A 233 -0.74 -7.64 5.81
CA ASN A 233 -1.90 -7.63 4.92
C ASN A 233 -2.48 -9.03 4.63
N VAL A 234 -1.61 -10.04 4.58
CA VAL A 234 -1.97 -11.34 4.02
C VAL A 234 -2.76 -12.18 4.99
N ASP A 235 -2.47 -12.08 6.29
CA ASP A 235 -3.12 -12.84 7.34
C ASP A 235 -3.92 -11.92 8.30
N ALA A 236 -3.68 -10.59 8.24
CA ALA A 236 -4.29 -9.62 9.14
C ALA A 236 -3.96 -9.93 10.61
N THR A 237 -2.70 -10.28 10.87
CA THR A 237 -2.14 -10.59 12.19
C THR A 237 -0.90 -9.72 12.45
N ILE A 238 -0.43 -9.71 13.70
CA ILE A 238 0.84 -9.08 14.08
C ILE A 238 1.89 -10.18 14.19
N GLU A 239 2.97 -10.04 13.44
CA GLU A 239 4.11 -10.96 13.48
C GLU A 239 5.33 -10.24 14.06
N TYR A 240 5.96 -10.86 15.05
CA TYR A 240 7.19 -10.33 15.67
C TYR A 240 8.45 -11.06 15.19
N SER A 241 8.31 -12.29 14.69
CA SER A 241 9.43 -13.08 14.18
C SER A 241 9.91 -12.54 12.83
N PRO A 242 11.21 -12.17 12.69
CA PRO A 242 11.77 -11.73 11.42
C PRO A 242 11.49 -12.70 10.26
N ASN A 243 11.54 -14.01 10.51
CA ASN A 243 11.27 -15.02 9.49
C ASN A 243 9.79 -15.04 9.09
N LYS A 244 8.86 -14.94 10.04
CA LYS A 244 7.42 -14.87 9.75
C LYS A 244 7.01 -13.60 9.02
N ILE A 245 7.67 -12.47 9.31
CA ILE A 245 7.50 -11.22 8.55
C ILE A 245 7.93 -11.42 7.09
N LYS A 246 9.11 -12.01 6.85
CA LYS A 246 9.57 -12.32 5.48
C LYS A 246 8.62 -13.25 4.74
N GLU A 247 8.20 -14.35 5.38
CA GLU A 247 7.20 -15.28 4.84
C GLU A 247 5.91 -14.55 4.44
N SER A 248 5.42 -13.66 5.31
CA SER A 248 4.22 -12.85 5.07
C SER A 248 4.39 -11.93 3.86
N LEU A 249 5.53 -11.24 3.73
CA LEU A 249 5.81 -10.36 2.58
C LEU A 249 5.90 -11.12 1.25
N ILE A 250 6.48 -12.32 1.26
CA ILE A 250 6.52 -13.18 0.06
C ILE A 250 5.10 -13.61 -0.31
N LYS A 251 4.32 -14.09 0.66
CA LYS A 251 2.93 -14.51 0.48
C LYS A 251 2.03 -13.36 0.02
N GLN A 252 2.28 -12.15 0.52
CA GLN A 252 1.57 -10.92 0.20
C GLN A 252 1.54 -10.64 -1.32
N MET A 253 2.62 -10.95 -2.05
CA MET A 253 2.72 -10.62 -3.48
C MET A 253 1.64 -11.30 -4.33
N TYR A 254 1.24 -12.52 -3.98
CA TYR A 254 0.29 -13.34 -4.74
C TYR A 254 -1.02 -13.65 -3.99
N SER A 255 -1.21 -13.03 -2.83
CA SER A 255 -2.38 -13.21 -1.97
C SER A 255 -3.10 -11.89 -1.75
N PRO A 256 -4.42 -11.90 -1.49
CA PRO A 256 -5.20 -10.68 -1.31
C PRO A 256 -4.77 -9.86 -0.10
N VAL A 257 -4.82 -8.53 -0.24
CA VAL A 257 -4.70 -7.58 0.87
C VAL A 257 -5.99 -7.58 1.68
N LYS A 258 -5.95 -7.99 2.95
CA LYS A 258 -7.11 -8.07 3.85
C LYS A 258 -7.34 -6.76 4.62
N TRP A 259 -7.35 -5.61 3.93
CA TRP A 259 -7.38 -4.28 4.57
C TRP A 259 -8.54 -4.09 5.55
N LYS A 260 -9.76 -4.53 5.20
CA LYS A 260 -10.91 -4.47 6.11
C LYS A 260 -10.64 -5.18 7.44
N LYS A 261 -10.07 -6.40 7.39
CA LYS A 261 -9.70 -7.16 8.59
C LYS A 261 -8.56 -6.50 9.36
N THR A 262 -7.59 -5.91 8.65
CA THR A 262 -6.51 -5.13 9.26
C THR A 262 -7.07 -3.97 10.09
N ILE A 263 -8.03 -3.21 9.55
CA ILE A 263 -8.66 -2.10 10.27
C ILE A 263 -9.55 -2.57 11.41
N ASP A 264 -10.30 -3.68 11.23
CA ASP A 264 -11.08 -4.29 12.31
C ASP A 264 -10.16 -4.64 13.50
N LEU A 265 -9.07 -5.38 13.28
CA LEU A 265 -8.10 -5.75 14.32
C LEU A 265 -7.52 -4.53 15.05
N ILE A 266 -7.15 -3.48 14.30
CA ILE A 266 -6.60 -2.24 14.90
C ILE A 266 -7.65 -1.57 15.79
N SER A 267 -8.90 -1.50 15.33
CA SER A 267 -10.01 -0.91 16.09
C SER A 267 -10.37 -1.73 17.33
N GLU A 268 -10.37 -3.06 17.25
CA GLU A 268 -10.59 -3.98 18.37
C GLU A 268 -9.51 -3.81 19.46
N LYS A 269 -8.28 -3.40 19.08
CA LYS A 269 -7.20 -3.05 20.01
C LYS A 269 -7.32 -1.63 20.61
N GLY A 270 -8.41 -0.93 20.31
CA GLY A 270 -8.73 0.40 20.84
C GLY A 270 -8.11 1.57 20.09
N TYR A 271 -7.54 1.35 18.89
CA TYR A 271 -6.99 2.42 18.07
C TYR A 271 -8.04 2.90 17.05
N ILE A 272 -8.64 4.04 17.32
CA ILE A 272 -9.68 4.66 16.46
C ILE A 272 -9.25 5.99 15.82
N CYS A 273 -8.02 6.45 16.10
CA CYS A 273 -7.41 7.61 15.44
C CYS A 273 -6.33 7.12 14.46
N PHE A 274 -6.49 7.42 13.18
CA PHE A 274 -5.61 6.95 12.10
C PHE A 274 -4.93 8.14 11.41
N LEU A 275 -3.61 8.05 11.26
CA LEU A 275 -2.81 9.00 10.48
C LEU A 275 -2.28 8.29 9.24
N GLU A 276 -2.76 8.65 8.05
CA GLU A 276 -2.24 8.17 6.78
C GLU A 276 -0.97 8.92 6.41
N ILE A 277 0.17 8.26 6.62
CA ILE A 277 1.52 8.79 6.40
C ILE A 277 1.97 8.42 4.98
N GLY A 278 1.75 9.33 4.03
CA GLY A 278 2.12 9.13 2.63
C GLY A 278 1.32 10.02 1.68
N PRO A 279 1.57 9.95 0.36
CA PRO A 279 0.88 10.79 -0.60
C PRO A 279 -0.60 10.40 -0.71
N GLY A 280 -1.46 11.39 -1.01
CA GLY A 280 -2.89 11.17 -1.21
C GLY A 280 -3.67 10.95 0.09
N SER A 281 -4.90 10.44 -0.03
CA SER A 281 -5.85 10.26 1.10
C SER A 281 -6.71 8.99 0.93
N VAL A 282 -6.16 7.98 0.27
CA VAL A 282 -6.91 6.79 -0.14
C VAL A 282 -7.34 5.99 1.09
N LEU A 283 -6.41 5.72 2.01
CA LEU A 283 -6.69 4.92 3.20
C LEU A 283 -7.58 5.67 4.18
N THR A 284 -7.47 7.00 4.24
CA THR A 284 -8.36 7.86 5.02
C THR A 284 -9.81 7.64 4.62
N LYS A 285 -10.07 7.67 3.31
CA LYS A 285 -11.41 7.42 2.76
C LYS A 285 -11.88 5.99 2.97
N LEU A 286 -10.97 5.01 2.84
CA LEU A 286 -11.29 3.59 3.09
C LEU A 286 -11.66 3.34 4.55
N ASN A 287 -10.89 3.85 5.50
CA ASN A 287 -11.12 3.65 6.93
C ASN A 287 -12.44 4.27 7.38
N ARG A 288 -12.77 5.48 6.89
CA ARG A 288 -14.09 6.09 7.13
C ARG A 288 -15.24 5.25 6.57
N ARG A 289 -15.03 4.54 5.46
CA ARG A 289 -16.02 3.61 4.89
C ARG A 289 -16.17 2.32 5.71
N ILE A 290 -15.10 1.84 6.34
CA ILE A 290 -15.10 0.63 7.18
C ILE A 290 -15.73 0.92 8.56
N LEU A 291 -15.26 1.97 9.23
CA LEU A 291 -15.60 2.25 10.63
C LEU A 291 -16.70 3.31 10.80
N GLY A 292 -17.01 4.09 9.76
CA GLY A 292 -17.98 5.17 9.82
C GLY A 292 -17.55 6.28 10.78
N LYS A 293 -18.49 6.77 11.59
CA LYS A 293 -18.24 7.79 12.62
C LYS A 293 -17.42 7.29 13.81
N ARG A 294 -17.09 5.99 13.87
CA ARG A 294 -16.33 5.39 14.99
C ARG A 294 -14.83 5.67 14.94
N CYS A 295 -14.32 6.26 13.85
CA CYS A 295 -12.91 6.59 13.72
C CYS A 295 -12.69 8.04 13.30
N ASP A 296 -11.59 8.60 13.79
CA ASP A 296 -10.94 9.78 13.24
C ASP A 296 -9.84 9.29 12.28
N SER A 297 -9.80 9.82 11.06
CA SER A 297 -8.80 9.42 10.07
C SER A 297 -8.36 10.61 9.25
N PHE A 298 -7.04 10.84 9.18
CA PHE A 298 -6.43 12.03 8.59
C PHE A 298 -5.33 11.64 7.62
N ALA A 299 -5.32 12.24 6.43
CA ALA A 299 -4.15 12.18 5.56
C ALA A 299 -3.12 13.20 6.05
N VAL A 300 -1.87 12.78 6.21
CA VAL A 300 -0.78 13.60 6.72
C VAL A 300 0.25 13.73 5.60
N ASN A 301 0.11 14.76 4.77
CA ASN A 301 0.87 14.86 3.52
C ASN A 301 1.19 16.29 3.06
N ASP A 302 0.73 17.29 3.81
CA ASP A 302 1.03 18.70 3.64
C ASP A 302 1.22 19.38 5.01
N ILE A 303 1.53 20.68 5.00
CA ILE A 303 1.86 21.44 6.22
C ILE A 303 0.67 21.51 7.18
N ASP A 304 -0.53 21.77 6.67
CA ASP A 304 -1.72 22.01 7.48
C ASP A 304 -2.27 20.71 8.06
N SER A 305 -2.26 19.64 7.28
CA SER A 305 -2.63 18.30 7.73
C SER A 305 -1.70 17.76 8.80
N ILE A 306 -0.39 18.03 8.70
CA ILE A 306 0.59 17.68 9.73
C ILE A 306 0.28 18.41 11.04
N ARG A 307 0.08 19.74 10.99
CA ARG A 307 -0.21 20.55 12.17
C ARG A 307 -1.51 20.17 12.85
N SER A 308 -2.59 20.03 12.07
CA SER A 308 -3.90 19.61 12.60
C SER A 308 -3.85 18.21 13.23
N SER A 309 -3.11 17.29 12.62
CA SER A 309 -2.90 15.94 13.19
C SER A 309 -2.13 15.97 14.51
N LEU A 310 -1.10 16.83 14.63
CA LEU A 310 -0.36 17.01 15.90
C LEU A 310 -1.25 17.53 17.03
N ILE A 311 -2.06 18.56 16.75
CA ILE A 311 -3.00 19.13 17.73
C ILE A 311 -3.95 18.03 18.21
N LYS A 312 -4.54 17.30 17.25
CA LYS A 312 -5.48 16.22 17.54
C LYS A 312 -4.89 15.15 18.46
N ILE A 313 -3.68 14.66 18.19
CA ILE A 313 -3.08 13.58 19.01
C ILE A 313 -2.63 14.05 20.39
N LYS A 314 -2.31 15.34 20.55
CA LYS A 314 -1.95 15.94 21.84
C LYS A 314 -3.16 16.12 22.76
N GLY A 315 -4.38 16.13 22.21
CA GLY A 315 -5.63 16.18 22.98
C GLY A 315 -6.47 17.42 22.72
N GLY A 316 -6.11 18.25 21.72
CA GLY A 316 -6.65 19.61 21.59
C GLY A 316 -5.83 20.59 22.39
#